data_AF-A0A967M631-F1
#
_entry.id   AF-A0A967M631-F1
#
_cell.length_a   1.000
_cell.length_b   1.000
_cell.length_c   1.000
_cell.angle_alpha   90.00
_cell.angle_beta   90.00
_cell.angle_gamma   90.00
#
_symmetry.space_group_name_H-M   'P 1'
#
loop_
_entity.id
_entity.type
_entity.pdbx_description
1 polymer ?
#
loop_
_entity_poly.entity_id
_entity_poly.type
_entity_poly.pdbx_seq_one_letter_code
_entity_poly.pdbx_strand_id
1 'polypeptide(L)'
;MTSPAIRRRAKESGIDLHDVPGTGPGGRVTRKDFDAYVAGAGAPHGRDVSPATADRAHGALQQRPETQEIKVIGLRRIIAERMARATQEIPHFTYVEEIDITELEALRKHLNGKKNDPSQRLTLLPFLGLALIRALREFPQCNATYDSDRNVLIQHGP
;
A
#
# COMPACT_ATOMS: atom_id res chain seq x y z
N MET A 1 48.18 5.29 2.99
CA MET A 1 48.16 6.28 1.88
C MET A 1 48.83 5.71 0.63
N THR A 2 48.06 5.13 -0.28
CA THR A 2 48.56 4.47 -1.52
C THR A 2 48.97 5.50 -2.59
N SER A 3 49.94 5.14 -3.44
CA SER A 3 50.43 5.98 -4.55
C SER A 3 49.27 6.48 -5.44
N PRO A 4 49.22 7.77 -5.81
CA PRO A 4 48.11 8.35 -6.60
C PRO A 4 47.83 7.62 -7.91
N ALA A 5 48.88 7.07 -8.54
CA ALA A 5 48.78 6.35 -9.81
C ALA A 5 47.95 5.05 -9.69
N ILE A 6 48.04 4.34 -8.55
CA ILE A 6 47.31 3.09 -8.30
C ILE A 6 45.83 3.39 -7.99
N ARG A 7 45.57 4.51 -7.28
CA ARG A 7 44.20 4.98 -7.00
C ARG A 7 43.41 5.32 -8.26
N ARG A 8 44.06 5.96 -9.24
CA ARG A 8 43.41 6.26 -10.53
C ARG A 8 43.07 4.98 -11.30
N ARG A 9 44.02 4.05 -11.37
CA ARG A 9 43.87 2.78 -12.10
C ARG A 9 42.82 1.85 -11.48
N ALA A 10 42.73 1.78 -10.16
CA ALA A 10 41.70 1.01 -9.47
C ALA A 10 40.29 1.54 -9.74
N LYS A 11 40.13 2.88 -9.79
CA LYS A 11 38.86 3.52 -10.15
C LYS A 11 38.48 3.28 -11.62
N GLU A 12 39.44 3.33 -12.53
CA GLU A 12 39.25 3.02 -13.96
C GLU A 12 38.87 1.55 -14.18
N SER A 13 39.35 0.64 -13.34
CA SER A 13 39.05 -0.81 -13.40
C SER A 13 37.91 -1.27 -12.49
N GLY A 14 37.26 -0.36 -11.74
CA GLY A 14 36.14 -0.70 -10.85
C GLY A 14 36.49 -1.57 -9.64
N ILE A 15 37.77 -1.63 -9.26
CA ILE A 15 38.27 -2.47 -8.16
C ILE A 15 38.44 -1.61 -6.90
N ASP A 16 37.89 -2.07 -5.78
CA ASP A 16 38.14 -1.43 -4.49
C ASP A 16 39.53 -1.79 -3.98
N LEU A 17 40.30 -0.77 -3.61
CA LEU A 17 41.67 -0.93 -3.09
C LEU A 17 41.71 -1.48 -1.67
N HIS A 18 40.58 -1.45 -0.96
CA HIS A 18 40.47 -2.10 0.35
C HIS A 18 40.49 -3.63 0.24
N ASP A 19 40.11 -4.19 -0.90
CA ASP A 19 40.09 -5.64 -1.15
C ASP A 19 41.43 -6.16 -1.70
N VAL A 20 42.39 -5.27 -2.00
CA VAL A 20 43.72 -5.63 -2.53
C VAL A 20 44.74 -5.69 -1.38
N PRO A 21 45.32 -6.86 -1.07
CA PRO A 21 46.32 -6.98 -0.02
C PRO A 21 47.62 -6.29 -0.46
N GLY A 22 48.04 -5.26 0.29
CA GLY A 22 49.26 -4.51 0.01
C GLY A 22 50.46 -5.01 0.82
N THR A 23 51.57 -5.32 0.15
CA THR A 23 52.81 -5.80 0.81
C THR A 23 53.84 -4.70 1.06
N GLY A 24 53.53 -3.45 0.72
CA GLY A 24 54.43 -2.32 0.94
C GLY A 24 54.51 -1.85 2.40
N PRO A 25 55.53 -1.04 2.77
CA PRO A 25 55.73 -0.56 4.13
C PRO A 25 54.51 0.15 4.70
N GLY A 26 53.97 -0.34 5.82
CA GLY A 26 52.74 0.17 6.44
C GLY A 26 51.44 -0.28 5.74
N GLY A 27 51.44 -1.46 5.11
CA GLY A 27 50.25 -2.05 4.47
C GLY A 27 49.85 -1.34 3.17
N ARG A 28 50.81 -0.71 2.49
CA ARG A 28 50.56 0.04 1.26
C ARG A 28 50.49 -0.90 0.06
N VAL A 29 49.47 -0.75 -0.77
CA VAL A 29 49.34 -1.51 -2.04
C VAL A 29 50.39 -1.01 -3.03
N THR A 30 51.27 -1.91 -3.46
CA THR A 30 52.28 -1.61 -4.49
C THR A 30 51.75 -1.93 -5.89
N ARG A 31 52.44 -1.45 -6.93
CA ARG A 31 52.04 -1.69 -8.32
C ARG A 31 52.04 -3.19 -8.65
N LYS A 32 53.01 -3.93 -8.11
CA LYS A 32 53.12 -5.38 -8.29
C LYS A 32 51.94 -6.12 -7.65
N ASP A 33 51.49 -5.68 -6.48
CA ASP A 33 50.33 -6.28 -5.78
C ASP A 33 49.04 -6.05 -6.58
N PHE A 34 48.84 -4.84 -7.11
CA PHE A 34 47.66 -4.52 -7.92
C PHE A 34 47.67 -5.27 -9.26
N ASP A 35 48.79 -5.31 -9.95
CA ASP A 35 48.91 -6.04 -11.22
C ASP A 35 48.76 -7.56 -11.01
N ALA A 36 49.24 -8.11 -9.90
CA ALA A 36 49.03 -9.51 -9.53
C ALA A 36 47.57 -9.80 -9.17
N TYR A 37 46.88 -8.89 -8.47
CA TYR A 37 45.46 -9.02 -8.16
C TYR A 37 44.61 -9.00 -9.43
N VAL A 38 44.90 -8.11 -10.38
CA VAL A 38 44.20 -8.02 -11.68
C VAL A 38 44.53 -9.21 -12.59
N ALA A 39 45.75 -9.75 -12.54
CA ALA A 39 46.15 -10.90 -13.36
C ALA A 39 45.67 -12.25 -12.78
N GLY A 40 45.57 -12.36 -11.45
CA GLY A 40 45.06 -13.55 -10.77
C GLY A 40 43.54 -13.59 -10.66
N ALA A 41 42.88 -12.42 -10.59
CA ALA A 41 41.43 -12.28 -10.67
C ALA A 41 41.03 -11.91 -12.10
N GLY A 42 40.86 -12.93 -12.96
CA GLY A 42 40.06 -12.76 -14.16
C GLY A 42 38.71 -12.12 -13.78
N ALA A 43 38.45 -10.93 -14.31
CA ALA A 43 37.26 -10.13 -14.04
C ALA A 43 35.94 -10.88 -14.31
N PRO A 44 34.79 -10.43 -13.77
CA PRO A 44 34.45 -10.03 -12.41
C PRO A 44 33.56 -11.11 -11.76
N HIS A 45 33.99 -11.74 -10.66
CA HIS A 45 33.05 -12.49 -9.79
C HIS A 45 32.64 -11.59 -8.63
N GLY A 46 31.42 -11.04 -8.74
CA GLY A 46 30.68 -10.59 -7.57
C GLY A 46 30.64 -11.74 -6.56
N ARG A 47 31.01 -11.42 -5.31
CA ARG A 47 31.08 -12.30 -4.14
C ARG A 47 30.16 -13.52 -4.21
N ASP A 48 30.75 -14.65 -4.56
CA ASP A 48 30.39 -15.94 -3.99
C ASP A 48 31.28 -16.15 -2.76
N VAL A 49 30.74 -15.87 -1.58
CA VAL A 49 31.29 -16.30 -0.30
C VAL A 49 30.25 -17.19 0.37
N SER A 50 30.49 -18.48 0.29
CA SER A 50 29.95 -19.48 1.21
C SER A 50 30.46 -19.17 2.62
N PRO A 51 29.60 -19.02 3.65
CA PRO A 51 30.05 -18.95 5.03
C PRO A 51 29.98 -20.34 5.68
N ALA A 52 31.11 -20.80 6.23
CA ALA A 52 31.14 -21.91 7.17
C ALA A 52 31.04 -21.38 8.61
N THR A 53 29.95 -21.78 9.28
CA THR A 53 29.76 -22.04 10.71
C THR A 53 30.21 -20.96 11.71
N ALA A 54 29.23 -20.17 12.17
CA ALA A 54 29.19 -19.68 13.53
C ALA A 54 27.74 -19.74 14.02
N ASP A 55 27.56 -20.42 15.15
CA ASP A 55 26.34 -20.49 15.94
C ASP A 55 25.63 -19.13 16.01
N ARG A 56 24.49 -19.02 15.34
CA ARG A 56 23.44 -18.10 15.75
C ARG A 56 22.14 -18.87 15.74
N ALA A 57 21.69 -19.18 16.96
CA ALA A 57 20.28 -19.25 17.29
C ALA A 57 19.59 -17.92 16.89
N HIS A 58 19.25 -17.79 15.62
CA HIS A 58 18.23 -16.88 15.12
C HIS A 58 17.26 -17.79 14.39
N GLY A 59 16.07 -17.92 14.99
CA GLY A 59 15.04 -18.84 14.58
C GLY A 59 14.92 -18.88 13.07
N ALA A 60 14.89 -20.09 12.53
CA ALA A 60 14.55 -20.33 11.14
C ALA A 60 13.33 -19.45 10.83
N LEU A 61 13.56 -18.36 10.10
CA LEU A 61 12.51 -17.65 9.41
C LEU A 61 11.99 -18.70 8.45
N GLN A 62 10.97 -19.45 8.90
CA GLN A 62 10.18 -20.30 8.05
C GLN A 62 9.86 -19.43 6.85
N GLN A 63 10.42 -19.79 5.69
CA GLN A 63 10.11 -19.13 4.44
C GLN A 63 8.60 -19.18 4.35
N ARG A 64 7.96 -18.03 4.56
CA ARG A 64 6.50 -17.92 4.48
C ARG A 64 6.12 -18.44 3.10
N PRO A 65 5.07 -19.27 3.01
CA PRO A 65 4.69 -19.87 1.74
C PRO A 65 4.55 -18.78 0.68
N GLU A 66 5.07 -19.16 -0.48
CA GLU A 66 5.36 -18.35 -1.65
C GLU A 66 4.15 -17.53 -2.10
N THR A 67 4.41 -16.36 -2.69
CA THR A 67 3.38 -15.43 -3.19
C THR A 67 2.36 -16.18 -4.05
N GLN A 68 1.09 -16.16 -3.62
CA GLN A 68 0.00 -16.76 -4.37
C GLN A 68 -0.69 -15.71 -5.24
N GLU A 69 -0.62 -15.88 -6.55
CA GLU A 69 -1.36 -15.05 -7.51
C GLU A 69 -2.82 -15.53 -7.63
N ILE A 70 -3.76 -14.68 -7.25
CA ILE A 70 -5.20 -14.95 -7.38
C ILE A 70 -5.79 -13.98 -8.40
N LYS A 71 -6.31 -14.53 -9.51
CA LYS A 71 -6.97 -13.73 -10.55
C LYS A 71 -8.27 -13.12 -10.02
N VAL A 72 -8.42 -11.81 -10.19
CA VAL A 72 -9.68 -11.10 -9.90
C VAL A 72 -10.54 -11.09 -11.16
N ILE A 73 -11.66 -11.81 -11.14
CA ILE A 73 -12.55 -11.98 -12.28
C ILE A 73 -14.01 -11.62 -11.95
N GLY A 74 -14.82 -11.47 -12.99
CA GLY A 74 -16.28 -11.26 -12.87
C GLY A 74 -16.65 -10.02 -12.07
N LEU A 75 -17.60 -10.18 -11.14
CA LEU A 75 -18.18 -9.10 -10.34
C LEU A 75 -17.12 -8.34 -9.53
N ARG A 76 -16.13 -9.03 -8.95
CA ARG A 76 -15.08 -8.38 -8.14
C ARG A 76 -14.25 -7.42 -8.98
N ARG A 77 -13.95 -7.77 -10.24
CA ARG A 77 -13.24 -6.89 -11.18
C ARG A 77 -14.04 -5.62 -11.47
N ILE A 78 -15.34 -5.78 -11.75
CA ILE A 78 -16.23 -4.65 -12.07
C ILE A 78 -16.39 -3.71 -10.86
N ILE A 79 -16.54 -4.26 -9.66
CA ILE A 79 -16.61 -3.45 -8.43
C ILE A 79 -15.32 -2.65 -8.27
N ALA A 80 -14.15 -3.29 -8.41
CA ALA A 80 -12.86 -2.60 -8.28
C ALA A 80 -12.71 -1.46 -9.31
N GLU A 81 -13.10 -1.71 -10.56
CA GLU A 81 -13.07 -0.72 -11.64
C GLU A 81 -13.99 0.49 -11.33
N ARG A 82 -15.22 0.24 -10.89
CA ARG A 82 -16.17 1.31 -10.52
C ARG A 82 -15.73 2.11 -9.30
N MET A 83 -15.18 1.44 -8.29
CA MET A 83 -14.67 2.10 -7.08
C MET A 83 -13.45 2.97 -7.39
N ALA A 84 -12.54 2.49 -8.24
CA ALA A 84 -11.38 3.26 -8.69
C ALA A 84 -11.82 4.50 -9.47
N ARG A 85 -12.76 4.33 -10.40
CA ARG A 85 -13.35 5.44 -11.17
C ARG A 85 -14.02 6.47 -10.25
N ALA A 86 -14.87 6.04 -9.32
CA ALA A 86 -15.55 6.93 -8.38
C ALA A 86 -14.55 7.74 -7.55
N THR A 87 -13.49 7.10 -7.06
CA THR A 87 -12.43 7.76 -6.26
C THR A 87 -11.65 8.79 -7.08
N GLN A 88 -11.43 8.53 -8.37
CA GLN A 88 -10.69 9.43 -9.25
C GLN A 88 -11.53 10.62 -9.73
N GLU A 89 -12.81 10.37 -10.06
CA GLU A 89 -13.69 11.39 -10.66
C GLU A 89 -14.37 12.28 -9.61
N ILE A 90 -14.72 11.73 -8.44
CA ILE A 90 -15.52 12.44 -7.44
C ILE A 90 -14.61 12.97 -6.33
N PRO A 91 -14.57 14.30 -6.09
CA PRO A 91 -13.85 14.88 -4.96
C PRO A 91 -14.62 14.60 -3.67
N HIS A 92 -14.27 13.51 -2.99
CA HIS A 92 -14.91 13.13 -1.73
C HIS A 92 -14.42 14.04 -0.60
N PHE A 93 -15.36 14.59 0.16
CA PHE A 93 -15.09 15.18 1.46
C PHE A 93 -15.97 14.48 2.50
N THR A 94 -15.48 14.41 3.73
CA THR A 94 -16.19 13.77 4.83
C THR A 94 -16.59 14.82 5.85
N TYR A 95 -17.86 14.83 6.19
CA TYR A 95 -18.41 15.61 7.30
C TYR A 95 -18.95 14.65 8.36
N VAL A 96 -18.67 14.94 9.63
CA VAL A 96 -19.08 14.10 10.77
C VAL A 96 -19.78 15.00 11.77
N GLU A 97 -20.98 14.57 12.18
CA GLU A 97 -21.80 15.24 13.18
C GLU A 97 -22.43 14.19 14.10
N GLU A 98 -22.62 14.56 15.37
CA GLU A 98 -23.28 13.72 16.36
C GLU A 98 -24.75 14.10 16.46
N ILE A 99 -25.64 13.09 16.44
CA ILE A 99 -27.08 13.29 16.51
C ILE A 99 -27.62 12.49 17.68
N ASP A 100 -28.30 13.16 18.61
CA ASP A 100 -29.05 12.49 19.68
C ASP A 100 -30.28 11.79 19.11
N ILE A 101 -30.35 10.47 19.31
CA ILE A 101 -31.45 9.61 18.83
C ILE A 101 -32.28 9.01 19.99
N THR A 102 -32.18 9.55 21.20
CA THR A 102 -32.85 9.02 22.41
C THR A 102 -34.36 8.81 22.21
N GLU A 103 -35.06 9.81 21.70
CA GLU A 103 -36.51 9.73 21.45
C GLU A 103 -36.85 8.75 20.33
N LEU A 104 -36.00 8.66 19.30
CA LEU A 104 -36.17 7.72 18.21
C LEU A 104 -36.00 6.27 18.69
N GLU A 105 -35.03 6.02 19.57
CA GLU A 105 -34.85 4.72 20.21
C GLU A 105 -36.05 4.33 21.08
N ALA A 106 -36.57 5.28 21.87
CA ALA A 106 -37.76 5.07 22.69
C ALA A 106 -38.96 4.67 21.81
N LEU A 107 -39.18 5.39 20.71
CA LEU A 107 -40.23 5.07 19.73
C LEU A 107 -40.03 3.68 19.11
N ARG A 108 -38.80 3.33 18.70
CA ARG A 108 -38.48 2.02 18.13
C ARG A 108 -38.78 0.89 19.13
N LYS A 109 -38.41 1.06 20.40
CA LYS A 109 -38.70 0.08 21.47
C LYS A 109 -40.21 -0.05 21.69
N HIS A 110 -40.93 1.07 21.72
CA HIS A 110 -42.39 1.07 21.85
C HIS A 110 -43.09 0.35 20.69
N LEU A 111 -42.68 0.60 19.44
CA LEU A 111 -43.26 -0.04 18.25
C LEU A 111 -42.93 -1.53 18.18
N ASN A 112 -41.70 -1.92 18.54
CA ASN A 112 -41.32 -3.32 18.60
C ASN A 112 -42.00 -4.08 19.74
N GLY A 113 -42.29 -3.43 20.86
CA GLY A 113 -43.03 -4.04 21.97
C GLY A 113 -44.49 -4.39 21.64
N LYS A 114 -45.07 -3.74 20.62
CA LYS A 114 -46.44 -4.03 20.15
C LYS A 114 -46.52 -5.18 19.14
N LYS A 115 -45.39 -5.58 18.56
CA LYS A 115 -45.33 -6.62 17.52
C LYS A 115 -44.72 -7.90 18.09
N ASN A 116 -45.51 -8.96 18.11
CA ASN A 116 -45.04 -10.28 18.55
C ASN A 116 -44.34 -11.08 17.44
N ASP A 117 -44.40 -10.61 16.19
CA ASP A 117 -43.78 -11.27 15.04
C ASP A 117 -42.31 -10.83 14.89
N PRO A 118 -41.34 -11.75 15.07
CA PRO A 118 -39.91 -11.45 14.94
C PRO A 118 -39.53 -10.94 13.55
N SER A 119 -40.26 -11.34 12.50
CA SER A 119 -39.98 -10.95 11.12
C SER A 119 -40.31 -9.48 10.85
N GLN A 120 -41.12 -8.85 11.70
CA GLN A 120 -41.58 -7.46 11.54
C GLN A 120 -40.87 -6.49 12.48
N ARG A 121 -39.77 -6.93 13.11
CA ARG A 121 -39.00 -6.11 14.04
C ARG A 121 -38.32 -4.95 13.31
N LEU A 122 -38.54 -3.74 13.80
CA LEU A 122 -37.97 -2.53 13.24
C LEU A 122 -36.54 -2.29 13.75
N THR A 123 -35.63 -2.08 12.80
CA THR A 123 -34.29 -1.53 13.02
C THR A 123 -34.31 -0.01 12.90
N LEU A 124 -33.18 0.68 13.08
CA LEU A 124 -33.08 2.13 12.89
C LEU A 124 -33.12 2.54 11.41
N LEU A 125 -32.69 1.66 10.50
CA LEU A 125 -32.59 1.91 9.07
C LEU A 125 -33.89 2.46 8.43
N PRO A 126 -35.09 1.89 8.66
CA PRO A 126 -36.34 2.44 8.09
C PRO A 126 -36.67 3.86 8.57
N PHE A 127 -36.31 4.22 9.81
CA PHE A 127 -36.51 5.57 10.32
C PHE A 127 -35.59 6.57 9.64
N LEU A 128 -34.31 6.20 9.48
CA LEU A 128 -33.33 7.01 8.75
C LEU A 128 -33.72 7.14 7.27
N GLY A 129 -34.20 6.07 6.64
CA GLY A 129 -34.70 6.10 5.26
C GLY A 129 -35.87 7.08 5.11
N LEU A 130 -36.85 7.06 6.03
CA LEU A 130 -37.97 8.01 6.01
C LEU A 130 -37.51 9.46 6.23
N ALA A 131 -36.54 9.68 7.13
CA ALA A 131 -35.95 11.00 7.36
C ALA A 131 -35.26 11.53 6.10
N LEU A 132 -34.47 10.69 5.42
CA LEU A 132 -33.79 11.04 4.16
C LEU A 132 -34.79 11.36 3.04
N ILE A 133 -35.88 10.58 2.88
CA ILE A 133 -36.92 10.88 1.87
C ILE A 133 -37.51 12.26 2.10
N ARG A 134 -37.76 12.67 3.35
CA ARG A 134 -38.26 14.01 3.66
C ARG A 134 -37.21 15.09 3.42
N ALA A 135 -35.97 14.87 3.86
CA ALA A 135 -34.88 15.82 3.71
C ALA A 135 -34.54 16.08 2.23
N LEU A 136 -34.47 15.03 1.39
CA LEU A 136 -34.15 15.17 -0.03
C LEU A 136 -35.20 15.95 -0.82
N ARG A 137 -36.45 16.03 -0.34
CA ARG A 137 -37.50 16.89 -0.94
C ARG A 137 -37.29 18.37 -0.64
N GLU A 138 -36.78 18.68 0.54
CA GLU A 138 -36.47 20.06 0.95
C GLU A 138 -35.14 20.55 0.36
N PHE A 139 -34.20 19.63 0.13
CA PHE A 139 -32.86 19.90 -0.43
C PHE A 139 -32.64 19.15 -1.76
N PRO A 140 -33.29 19.56 -2.87
CA PRO A 140 -33.21 18.86 -4.16
C PRO A 140 -31.79 18.84 -4.76
N GLN A 141 -30.93 19.78 -4.39
CA GLN A 141 -29.52 19.79 -4.79
C GLN A 141 -28.74 18.56 -4.30
N CYS A 142 -29.20 17.92 -3.23
CA CYS A 142 -28.62 16.68 -2.70
C CYS A 142 -29.11 15.43 -3.45
N ASN A 143 -30.22 15.53 -4.18
CA ASN A 143 -30.78 14.45 -5.01
C ASN A 143 -30.49 14.70 -6.49
N ALA A 144 -29.21 14.89 -6.82
CA ALA A 144 -28.78 15.25 -8.17
C ALA A 144 -27.60 14.38 -8.64
N THR A 145 -27.45 14.27 -9.95
CA THR A 145 -26.36 13.56 -10.61
C THR A 145 -25.63 14.53 -11.54
N TYR A 146 -24.32 14.65 -11.36
CA TYR A 146 -23.49 15.41 -12.29
C TYR A 146 -23.04 14.50 -13.44
N ASP A 147 -23.38 14.90 -14.66
CA ASP A 147 -22.96 14.26 -15.90
C ASP A 147 -21.74 15.02 -16.44
N SER A 148 -20.55 14.43 -16.29
CA SER A 148 -19.28 15.04 -16.69
C SER A 148 -19.16 15.23 -18.19
N ASP A 149 -19.72 14.32 -18.98
CA ASP A 149 -19.54 14.30 -20.44
C ASP A 149 -20.38 15.39 -21.09
N ARG A 150 -21.59 15.60 -20.57
CA ARG A 150 -22.51 16.65 -21.03
C ARG A 150 -22.34 17.96 -20.27
N ASN A 151 -21.57 17.96 -19.17
CA ASN A 151 -21.37 19.08 -18.27
C ASN A 151 -22.72 19.65 -17.77
N VAL A 152 -23.60 18.76 -17.29
CA VAL A 152 -24.93 19.12 -16.77
C VAL A 152 -25.20 18.49 -15.42
N LEU A 153 -25.95 19.20 -14.57
CA LEU A 153 -26.48 18.67 -13.32
C LEU A 153 -27.94 18.21 -13.55
N ILE A 154 -28.19 16.92 -13.36
CA ILE A 154 -29.52 16.31 -13.48
C ILE A 154 -30.12 16.21 -12.08
N GLN A 155 -31.14 17.01 -11.79
CA GLN A 155 -31.87 16.94 -10.51
C GLN A 155 -33.05 15.98 -10.63
N HIS A 156 -33.25 15.14 -9.62
CA HIS A 156 -34.36 14.18 -9.59
C HIS A 156 -35.53 14.72 -8.77
N GLY A 157 -36.74 14.50 -9.26
CA GLY A 157 -37.97 14.93 -8.59
C GLY A 157 -38.25 14.22 -7.25
N PRO A 158 -39.21 14.73 -6.47
CA PRO A 158 -39.55 14.27 -5.12
C PRO A 158 -40.42 12.99 -5.04
#